data_AF-A0AA47MWI5-F1
#
_entry.id   AF-A0AA47MWI5-F1
#
_cell.length_a   1.000
_cell.length_b   1.000
_cell.length_c   1.000
_cell.angle_alpha   90.00
_cell.angle_beta   90.00
_cell.angle_gamma   90.00
#
_symmetry.space_group_name_H-M   'P 1'
#
loop_
_entity.id
_entity.type
_entity.pdbx_description
1 polymer ?
#
loop_
_entity_poly.entity_id
_entity_poly.type
_entity_poly.pdbx_seq_one_letter_code
_entity_poly.pdbx_strand_id
1 'polypeptide(L)'
;MEAVASSSSQDIAAIQDEDILNKMLDKAVDFEERRMLRAALRELLKKKREKREKERGSRQEDLRQLNQRGAVGSSTSQQPKPKVSPIQMSFNCPPNKTASSADSSAKSPTATAPNTKNVKQMLLDWCRAKTEPYEGVNIKNFSSSWSDGIAFCALVHRFFPDSFEYFTLDPTKRRDNFELAFTTAEKMAGCPPLLDVEDLLHMAEPDWKCVYTYIQEFYRCLVEKGLVKIKKRP
;
A
#
# COMPACT_ATOMS: atom_id res chain seq x y z
N MET A 1 -30.87 -32.13 18.00
CA MET A 1 -30.78 -30.70 18.37
C MET A 1 -29.38 -30.50 18.94
N GLU A 2 -28.41 -30.15 18.10
CA GLU A 2 -27.07 -29.79 18.57
C GLU A 2 -27.09 -28.34 19.07
N ALA A 3 -26.68 -28.16 20.33
CA ALA A 3 -26.51 -26.86 20.94
C ALA A 3 -25.24 -26.22 20.36
N VAL A 4 -25.39 -25.20 19.51
CA VAL A 4 -24.30 -24.30 19.15
C VAL A 4 -23.97 -23.45 20.38
N ALA A 5 -22.92 -23.85 21.08
CA ALA A 5 -22.35 -23.09 22.17
C ALA A 5 -21.82 -21.76 21.63
N SER A 6 -22.40 -20.67 22.13
CA SER A 6 -21.88 -19.31 21.94
C SER A 6 -20.46 -19.29 22.49
N SER A 7 -19.46 -19.38 21.61
CA SER A 7 -18.05 -19.48 22.02
C SER A 7 -17.62 -18.18 22.68
N SER A 8 -17.04 -18.29 23.86
CA SER A 8 -16.59 -17.15 24.69
C SER A 8 -15.50 -16.36 23.96
N SER A 9 -15.40 -15.05 24.20
CA SER A 9 -14.39 -14.17 23.59
C SER A 9 -12.94 -14.66 23.80
N GLN A 10 -12.66 -15.37 24.90
CA GLN A 10 -11.34 -15.93 25.19
C GLN A 10 -11.02 -17.18 24.36
N ASP A 11 -12.02 -17.99 24.01
CA ASP A 11 -11.82 -19.24 23.26
C ASP A 11 -11.47 -18.94 21.80
N ILE A 12 -12.10 -17.91 21.21
CA ILE A 12 -11.86 -17.48 19.83
C ILE A 12 -10.44 -16.92 19.66
N ALA A 13 -9.95 -16.15 20.65
CA ALA A 13 -8.61 -15.55 20.61
C ALA A 13 -7.47 -16.58 20.75
N ALA A 14 -7.75 -17.77 21.27
CA ALA A 14 -6.76 -18.84 21.45
C ALA A 14 -6.52 -19.66 20.16
N ILE A 15 -7.40 -19.54 19.17
CA ILE A 15 -7.34 -20.31 17.93
C ILE A 15 -6.12 -19.86 17.11
N GLN A 16 -5.21 -20.81 16.82
CA GLN A 16 -3.99 -20.56 16.05
C GLN A 16 -4.12 -20.94 14.56
N ASP A 17 -5.29 -21.43 14.16
CA ASP A 17 -5.55 -21.93 12.82
C ASP A 17 -6.43 -20.94 12.04
N GLU A 18 -5.88 -20.48 10.92
CA GLU A 18 -6.52 -19.53 9.99
C GLU A 18 -7.77 -20.13 9.35
N ASP A 19 -7.72 -21.41 8.96
CA ASP A 19 -8.83 -22.09 8.28
C ASP A 19 -10.00 -22.33 9.23
N ILE A 20 -9.71 -22.59 10.51
CA ILE A 20 -10.74 -22.70 11.54
C ILE A 20 -11.45 -21.37 11.75
N LEU A 21 -10.69 -20.26 11.86
CA LEU A 21 -11.27 -18.92 12.03
C LEU A 21 -12.13 -18.51 10.83
N ASN A 22 -11.68 -18.78 9.60
CA ASN A 22 -12.47 -18.52 8.39
C ASN A 22 -13.74 -19.38 8.34
N LYS A 23 -13.64 -20.67 8.66
CA LYS A 23 -14.80 -21.57 8.70
C LYS A 23 -15.82 -21.18 9.78
N MET A 24 -15.35 -20.66 10.91
CA MET A 24 -16.23 -20.09 11.94
C MET A 24 -16.86 -18.77 11.45
N LEU A 25 -16.10 -17.94 10.73
CA LEU A 25 -16.59 -16.67 10.18
C LEU A 25 -17.73 -16.87 9.17
N ASP A 26 -17.62 -17.90 8.32
CA ASP A 26 -18.65 -18.26 7.33
C ASP A 26 -19.93 -18.77 7.98
N LYS A 27 -19.81 -19.42 9.15
CA LYS A 27 -20.94 -19.95 9.91
C LYS A 27 -21.54 -18.96 10.91
N ALA A 28 -20.78 -17.93 11.30
CA ALA A 28 -21.20 -16.94 12.28
C ALA A 28 -22.33 -16.09 11.71
N VAL A 29 -23.48 -16.15 12.38
CA VAL A 29 -24.67 -15.32 12.08
C VAL A 29 -24.73 -14.08 12.96
N ASP A 30 -24.06 -14.10 14.11
CA ASP A 30 -24.04 -12.99 15.04
C ASP A 30 -22.96 -11.95 14.66
N PHE A 31 -23.33 -10.67 14.79
CA PHE A 31 -22.44 -9.57 14.43
C PHE A 31 -21.23 -9.48 15.36
N GLU A 32 -21.43 -9.67 16.67
CA GLU A 32 -20.36 -9.59 17.66
C GLU A 32 -19.42 -10.80 17.52
N GLU A 33 -19.96 -11.98 17.29
CA GLU A 33 -19.17 -13.18 16.96
C GLU A 33 -18.31 -12.96 15.70
N ARG A 34 -18.92 -12.46 14.62
CA ARG A 34 -18.21 -12.13 13.37
C ARG A 34 -17.12 -11.07 13.58
N ARG A 35 -17.39 -10.07 14.42
CA ARG A 35 -16.42 -9.04 14.81
C ARG A 35 -15.24 -9.63 15.57
N MET A 36 -15.49 -10.54 16.51
CA MET A 36 -14.45 -11.21 17.29
C MET A 36 -13.61 -12.16 16.45
N LEU A 37 -14.23 -12.95 15.57
CA LEU A 37 -13.54 -13.85 14.66
C LEU A 37 -12.59 -13.09 13.73
N ARG A 38 -13.04 -11.97 13.17
CA ARG A 38 -12.18 -11.07 12.39
C ARG A 38 -11.06 -10.48 13.24
N ALA A 39 -11.34 -10.06 14.48
CA ALA A 39 -10.31 -9.54 15.36
C ALA A 39 -9.22 -10.59 15.69
N ALA A 40 -9.61 -11.83 15.96
CA ALA A 40 -8.69 -12.94 16.19
C ALA A 40 -7.87 -13.26 14.93
N LEU A 41 -8.50 -13.27 13.75
CA LEU A 41 -7.82 -13.47 12.47
C LEU A 41 -6.78 -12.37 12.19
N ARG A 42 -7.12 -11.11 12.51
CA ARG A 42 -6.17 -9.98 12.43
C ARG A 42 -4.94 -10.18 13.30
N GLU A 43 -5.14 -10.51 14.58
CA GLU A 43 -4.03 -10.73 15.51
C GLU A 43 -3.17 -11.94 15.10
N LEU A 44 -3.80 -13.01 14.63
CA LEU A 44 -3.11 -14.21 14.17
C LEU A 44 -2.18 -13.92 12.99
N LEU A 45 -2.70 -13.23 11.97
CA LEU A 45 -1.95 -12.93 10.76
C LEU A 45 -0.90 -11.86 10.97
N LYS A 46 -1.20 -10.86 11.81
CA LYS A 46 -0.22 -9.87 12.26
C LYS A 46 0.94 -10.56 12.97
N LYS A 47 0.67 -11.46 13.91
CA LYS A 47 1.70 -12.25 14.61
C LYS A 47 2.51 -13.14 13.67
N LYS A 48 1.87 -13.75 12.65
CA LYS A 48 2.55 -14.55 11.61
C LYS A 48 3.47 -13.70 10.74
N ARG A 49 3.06 -12.47 10.39
CA ARG A 49 3.88 -11.48 9.66
C ARG A 49 5.06 -11.01 10.50
N GLU A 50 4.82 -10.55 11.72
CA GLU A 50 5.85 -10.11 12.66
C GLU A 50 6.89 -11.22 12.95
N LYS A 51 6.43 -12.46 13.12
CA LYS A 51 7.33 -13.61 13.31
C LYS A 51 8.27 -13.79 12.12
N ARG A 52 7.76 -13.70 10.88
CA ARG A 52 8.58 -13.79 9.66
C ARG A 52 9.58 -12.64 9.57
N GLU A 53 9.19 -11.41 9.90
CA GLU A 53 10.09 -10.27 9.90
C GLU A 53 11.17 -10.38 10.96
N LYS A 54 10.82 -10.83 12.17
CA LYS A 54 11.75 -11.07 13.26
C LYS A 54 12.76 -12.17 12.92
N GLU A 55 12.33 -13.26 12.28
CA GLU A 55 13.24 -14.31 11.80
C GLU A 55 14.20 -13.80 10.71
N ARG A 56 13.73 -12.92 9.81
CA ARG A 56 14.61 -12.29 8.79
C ARG A 56 15.62 -11.33 9.43
N GLY A 57 15.17 -10.52 10.39
CA GLY A 57 16.02 -9.61 11.15
C GLY A 57 17.09 -10.35 11.95
N SER A 58 16.70 -11.39 12.69
CA SER A 58 17.61 -12.23 13.47
C SER A 58 18.67 -12.91 12.59
N ARG A 59 18.27 -13.49 11.44
CA ARG A 59 19.24 -14.09 10.50
C ARG A 59 20.22 -13.06 9.94
N GLN A 60 19.77 -11.84 9.68
CA GLN A 60 20.63 -10.77 9.19
C GLN A 60 21.58 -10.24 10.26
N GLU A 61 21.15 -10.24 11.53
CA GLU A 61 21.95 -9.84 12.68
C GLU A 61 22.99 -10.92 13.04
N ASP A 62 22.62 -12.20 13.03
CA ASP A 62 23.54 -13.33 13.21
C ASP A 62 24.67 -13.29 12.18
N LEU A 63 24.34 -13.00 10.91
CA LEU A 63 25.33 -12.86 9.84
C LEU A 63 26.28 -11.67 10.06
N ARG A 64 25.79 -10.58 10.66
CA ARG A 64 26.61 -9.42 11.04
C ARG A 64 27.51 -9.73 12.24
N GLN A 65 27.01 -10.44 13.27
CA GLN A 65 27.81 -10.83 14.43
C GLN A 65 28.91 -11.84 14.08
N LEU A 66 28.64 -12.80 13.18
CA LEU A 66 29.67 -13.71 12.66
C LEU A 66 30.78 -12.95 11.93
N ASN A 67 30.43 -11.95 11.13
CA ASN A 67 31.42 -11.10 10.44
C ASN A 67 32.24 -10.21 11.40
N GLN A 68 31.68 -9.86 12.57
CA GLN A 68 32.37 -9.09 13.62
C GLN A 68 33.24 -9.96 14.55
N ARG A 69 32.86 -11.24 14.75
CA ARG A 69 33.64 -12.23 15.52
C ARG A 69 34.76 -12.92 14.72
N GLY A 70 34.76 -12.81 13.39
CA GLY A 70 35.86 -13.28 12.52
C GLY A 70 37.08 -12.35 12.45
N ALA A 71 37.05 -11.20 13.12
CA ALA A 71 38.12 -10.19 13.08
C ALA A 71 39.09 -10.27 14.28
N VAL A 72 39.48 -11.48 14.71
CA VAL A 72 40.68 -11.69 15.55
C VAL A 72 41.36 -12.97 15.06
N GLY A 73 42.32 -12.83 14.13
CA GLY A 73 43.10 -13.97 13.64
C GLY A 73 43.93 -13.68 12.38
N SER A 74 45.13 -13.11 12.59
CA SER A 74 46.36 -13.26 11.79
C SER A 74 46.38 -12.92 10.27
N SER A 75 47.08 -11.82 9.97
CA SER A 75 48.17 -11.67 8.99
C SER A 75 48.42 -12.77 7.94
N THR A 76 48.52 -12.34 6.67
CA THR A 76 49.69 -12.47 5.75
C THR A 76 49.29 -12.75 4.28
N SER A 77 49.69 -11.81 3.41
CA SER A 77 50.08 -11.94 1.98
C SER A 77 49.08 -12.25 0.84
N GLN A 78 49.05 -11.27 -0.08
CA GLN A 78 49.16 -11.35 -1.56
C GLN A 78 47.97 -11.84 -2.42
N GLN A 79 47.33 -10.85 -3.06
CA GLN A 79 46.97 -10.68 -4.50
C GLN A 79 46.80 -11.90 -5.44
N PRO A 80 45.95 -11.82 -6.51
CA PRO A 80 45.81 -10.63 -7.38
C PRO A 80 44.40 -10.23 -7.84
N LYS A 81 44.32 -8.96 -8.26
CA LYS A 81 43.18 -8.29 -8.92
C LYS A 81 43.15 -8.64 -10.42
N PRO A 82 41.97 -8.87 -11.04
CA PRO A 82 41.86 -8.79 -12.49
C PRO A 82 41.78 -7.32 -12.92
N LYS A 83 42.65 -6.92 -13.85
CA LYS A 83 42.65 -5.63 -14.53
C LYS A 83 41.68 -5.70 -15.71
N VAL A 84 40.71 -4.79 -15.78
CA VAL A 84 39.97 -4.50 -17.01
C VAL A 84 40.04 -2.99 -17.23
N SER A 85 40.53 -2.63 -18.41
CA SER A 85 40.80 -1.26 -18.88
C SER A 85 39.51 -0.48 -19.13
N PRO A 86 39.44 0.82 -18.82
CA PRO A 86 38.36 1.67 -19.32
C PRO A 86 38.72 2.23 -20.70
N ILE A 87 37.88 1.93 -21.70
CA ILE A 87 37.86 2.62 -22.98
C ILE A 87 37.30 4.03 -22.76
N GLN A 88 38.08 5.05 -23.12
CA GLN A 88 37.66 6.43 -23.20
C GLN A 88 36.81 6.62 -24.47
N MET A 89 35.62 7.21 -24.33
CA MET A 89 34.94 7.91 -25.41
C MET A 89 34.44 9.26 -24.90
N SER A 90 35.04 10.30 -25.48
CA SER A 90 34.78 11.70 -25.24
C SER A 90 33.47 12.13 -25.90
N PHE A 91 32.61 12.86 -25.18
CA PHE A 91 31.72 13.84 -25.79
C PHE A 91 31.66 15.09 -24.92
N ASN A 92 32.06 16.20 -25.53
CA ASN A 92 32.07 17.56 -25.01
C ASN A 92 30.66 18.03 -24.64
N CYS A 93 30.55 18.75 -23.52
CA CYS A 93 29.47 19.71 -23.29
C CYS A 93 30.08 20.99 -22.70
N PRO A 94 29.90 22.18 -23.33
CA PRO A 94 30.61 23.40 -22.94
C PRO A 94 29.99 24.08 -21.71
N PRO A 95 30.77 24.85 -20.92
CA PRO A 95 30.23 25.68 -19.85
C PRO A 95 29.84 27.05 -20.41
N ASN A 96 28.73 27.62 -19.95
CA ASN A 96 28.54 29.07 -20.06
C ASN A 96 28.13 29.64 -18.69
N LYS A 97 28.96 30.56 -18.19
CA LYS A 97 28.66 31.46 -17.09
C LYS A 97 27.93 32.68 -17.65
N THR A 98 26.96 33.23 -16.92
CA THR A 98 26.90 34.66 -16.55
C THR A 98 25.70 34.96 -15.65
N ALA A 99 26.01 35.34 -14.41
CA ALA A 99 25.55 36.49 -13.63
C ALA A 99 24.14 37.11 -13.80
N SER A 100 23.50 37.27 -12.63
CA SER A 100 22.75 38.45 -12.11
C SER A 100 21.35 38.78 -12.63
N SER A 101 20.36 38.75 -11.72
CA SER A 101 19.79 39.95 -11.08
C SER A 101 18.37 39.68 -10.53
N ALA A 102 18.13 40.18 -9.32
CA ALA A 102 16.81 40.32 -8.71
C ALA A 102 16.05 41.49 -9.33
N ASP A 103 14.72 41.38 -9.51
CA ASP A 103 13.74 42.39 -9.12
C ASP A 103 12.30 41.84 -9.26
N SER A 104 11.39 42.59 -8.68
CA SER A 104 10.07 42.31 -8.13
C SER A 104 8.97 42.85 -9.06
N SER A 105 7.71 42.52 -8.73
CA SER A 105 6.49 43.33 -8.97
C SER A 105 5.52 42.92 -10.10
N ALA A 106 4.37 42.43 -9.63
CA ALA A 106 3.01 42.92 -9.92
C ALA A 106 2.22 42.50 -11.20
N LYS A 107 1.28 41.57 -10.94
CA LYS A 107 -0.18 41.56 -11.23
C LYS A 107 -0.73 41.69 -12.66
N SER A 108 -1.50 40.67 -13.05
CA SER A 108 -2.87 40.80 -13.60
C SER A 108 -3.69 39.53 -13.29
N PRO A 109 -4.99 39.62 -12.93
CA PRO A 109 -5.79 38.47 -12.54
C PRO A 109 -6.58 37.92 -13.75
N THR A 110 -6.14 36.81 -14.31
CA THR A 110 -6.98 35.97 -15.18
C THR A 110 -7.60 34.86 -14.35
N ALA A 111 -8.93 34.73 -14.45
CA ALA A 111 -9.76 33.77 -13.73
C ALA A 111 -9.12 32.37 -13.65
N THR A 112 -8.67 32.01 -12.46
CA THR A 112 -7.94 30.78 -12.19
C THR A 112 -8.91 29.62 -12.21
N ALA A 113 -8.88 28.82 -13.28
CA ALA A 113 -9.26 27.42 -13.19
C ALA A 113 -8.51 26.80 -11.99
N PRO A 114 -9.14 25.93 -11.17
CA PRO A 114 -8.45 25.34 -10.03
C PRO A 114 -7.17 24.67 -10.53
N ASN A 115 -6.01 25.15 -10.05
CA ASN A 115 -4.70 24.69 -10.49
C ASN A 115 -4.64 23.17 -10.32
N THR A 116 -4.62 22.42 -11.42
CA THR A 116 -4.74 20.96 -11.45
C THR A 116 -3.64 20.27 -10.65
N LYS A 117 -2.46 20.90 -10.55
CA LYS A 117 -1.35 20.46 -9.68
C LYS A 117 -1.75 20.42 -8.20
N ASN A 118 -2.58 21.37 -7.75
CA ASN A 118 -3.05 21.43 -6.36
C ASN A 118 -4.09 20.34 -6.08
N VAL A 119 -4.97 20.04 -7.04
CA VAL A 119 -6.02 19.01 -6.88
C VAL A 119 -5.42 17.60 -6.87
N LYS A 120 -4.49 17.32 -7.79
CA LYS A 120 -3.78 16.02 -7.81
C LYS A 120 -3.01 15.77 -6.52
N GLN A 121 -2.34 16.79 -5.99
CA GLN A 121 -1.61 16.70 -4.73
C GLN A 121 -2.56 16.49 -3.54
N MET A 122 -3.66 17.24 -3.46
CA MET A 122 -4.69 17.06 -2.44
C MET A 122 -5.22 15.61 -2.41
N LEU A 123 -5.50 15.04 -3.58
CA LEU A 123 -6.01 13.66 -3.66
C LEU A 123 -4.94 12.65 -3.22
N LEU A 124 -3.67 12.88 -3.57
CA LEU A 124 -2.56 12.03 -3.14
C LEU A 124 -2.39 12.05 -1.62
N ASP A 125 -2.44 13.24 -1.01
CA ASP A 125 -2.34 13.40 0.44
C ASP A 125 -3.55 12.81 1.16
N TRP A 126 -4.74 12.91 0.57
CA TRP A 126 -5.92 12.23 1.06
C TRP A 126 -5.75 10.70 1.05
N CYS A 127 -5.24 10.12 -0.04
CA CYS A 127 -4.97 8.68 -0.11
C CYS A 127 -4.01 8.26 1.01
N ARG A 128 -2.88 8.96 1.16
CA ARG A 128 -1.90 8.72 2.23
C ARG A 128 -2.53 8.77 3.61
N ALA A 129 -3.30 9.81 3.91
CA ALA A 129 -3.94 9.96 5.21
C ALA A 129 -4.95 8.84 5.49
N LYS A 130 -5.62 8.30 4.47
CA LYS A 130 -6.58 7.19 4.64
C LYS A 130 -5.90 5.84 4.80
N THR A 131 -4.75 5.64 4.14
CA THR A 131 -4.00 4.38 4.18
C THR A 131 -2.87 4.35 5.20
N GLU A 132 -2.63 5.44 5.96
CA GLU A 132 -1.55 5.50 6.97
C GLU A 132 -1.54 4.33 7.97
N PRO A 133 -2.70 3.82 8.46
CA PRO A 133 -2.70 2.69 9.40
C PRO A 133 -2.43 1.32 8.77
N TYR A 134 -2.29 1.24 7.44
CA TYR A 134 -2.20 -0.04 6.72
C TYR A 134 -0.73 -0.40 6.44
N GLU A 135 -0.31 -1.53 6.99
CA GLU A 135 1.00 -2.09 6.68
C GLU A 135 1.10 -2.51 5.20
N GLY A 136 2.31 -2.38 4.64
CA GLY A 136 2.58 -2.72 3.25
C GLY A 136 2.13 -1.67 2.23
N VAL A 137 1.58 -0.53 2.66
CA VAL A 137 1.14 0.54 1.75
C VAL A 137 1.97 1.80 1.94
N ASN A 138 2.58 2.27 0.86
CA ASN A 138 3.30 3.55 0.83
C ASN A 138 3.00 4.29 -0.48
N ILE A 139 1.96 5.13 -0.45
CA ILE A 139 1.48 5.84 -1.64
C ILE A 139 2.36 7.06 -1.91
N LYS A 140 3.21 6.96 -2.93
CA LYS A 140 4.12 8.02 -3.37
C LYS A 140 3.64 8.72 -4.63
N ASN A 141 2.88 8.02 -5.47
CA ASN A 141 2.42 8.47 -6.78
C ASN A 141 1.09 7.79 -7.11
N PHE A 142 0.60 7.98 -8.34
CA PHE A 142 -0.57 7.30 -8.91
C PHE A 142 -0.16 6.20 -9.92
N SER A 143 1.07 5.71 -9.91
CA SER A 143 1.52 4.61 -10.78
C SER A 143 2.02 3.43 -9.95
N SER A 144 3.32 3.32 -9.74
CA SER A 144 3.98 2.18 -9.12
C SER A 144 3.47 1.84 -7.72
N SER A 145 3.04 2.85 -6.94
CA SER A 145 2.43 2.64 -5.62
C SER A 145 1.12 1.85 -5.64
N TRP A 146 0.54 1.61 -6.82
CA TRP A 146 -0.75 0.93 -7.00
C TRP A 146 -0.63 -0.37 -7.81
N SER A 147 0.61 -0.76 -8.15
CA SER A 147 0.89 -1.87 -9.08
C SER A 147 0.51 -3.25 -8.55
N ASP A 148 0.48 -3.45 -7.24
CA ASP A 148 0.21 -4.74 -6.59
C ASP A 148 -1.26 -4.91 -6.13
N GLY A 149 -2.07 -3.87 -6.30
CA GLY A 149 -3.48 -3.85 -5.86
C GLY A 149 -3.68 -3.57 -4.37
N ILE A 150 -2.64 -3.64 -3.54
CA ILE A 150 -2.77 -3.50 -2.08
C ILE A 150 -3.20 -2.09 -1.68
N ALA A 151 -2.70 -1.06 -2.36
CA ALA A 151 -3.14 0.31 -2.12
C ALA A 151 -4.63 0.53 -2.42
N PHE A 152 -5.18 -0.13 -3.45
CA PHE A 152 -6.62 -0.09 -3.73
C PHE A 152 -7.40 -0.80 -2.62
N CYS A 153 -6.98 -2.01 -2.23
CA CYS A 153 -7.60 -2.75 -1.12
C CYS A 153 -7.61 -1.95 0.18
N ALA A 154 -6.48 -1.35 0.58
CA ALA A 154 -6.38 -0.55 1.79
C ALA A 154 -7.34 0.65 1.79
N LEU A 155 -7.40 1.36 0.66
CA LEU A 155 -8.26 2.53 0.53
C LEU A 155 -9.74 2.17 0.61
N VAL A 156 -10.17 1.10 -0.07
CA VAL A 156 -11.55 0.60 -0.03
C VAL A 156 -11.90 0.10 1.38
N HIS A 157 -11.03 -0.71 1.99
CA HIS A 157 -11.20 -1.25 3.34
C HIS A 157 -11.33 -0.15 4.39
N ARG A 158 -10.71 1.02 4.18
CA ARG A 158 -10.83 2.16 5.11
C ARG A 158 -12.27 2.67 5.25
N PHE A 159 -13.08 2.55 4.21
CA PHE A 159 -14.49 2.95 4.22
C PHE A 159 -15.42 1.78 4.50
N PHE A 160 -15.00 0.56 4.19
CA PHE A 160 -15.79 -0.66 4.33
C PHE A 160 -14.99 -1.77 5.03
N PRO A 161 -14.64 -1.62 6.32
CA PRO A 161 -13.77 -2.56 7.03
C PRO A 161 -14.38 -3.96 7.22
N ASP A 162 -15.69 -4.09 7.05
CA ASP A 162 -16.39 -5.38 7.16
C ASP A 162 -16.51 -6.14 5.82
N SER A 163 -16.02 -5.55 4.73
CA SER A 163 -16.18 -6.10 3.38
C SER A 163 -15.23 -7.28 3.09
N PHE A 164 -14.00 -7.22 3.58
CA PHE A 164 -12.99 -8.28 3.46
C PHE A 164 -11.91 -8.10 4.54
N GLU A 165 -11.10 -9.14 4.79
CA GLU A 165 -10.00 -9.05 5.76
C GLU A 165 -8.73 -8.55 5.06
N TYR A 166 -8.26 -7.34 5.38
CA TYR A 166 -7.08 -6.78 4.72
C TYR A 166 -5.77 -7.53 5.06
N PHE A 167 -5.64 -8.04 6.28
CA PHE A 167 -4.37 -8.59 6.78
C PHE A 167 -3.99 -9.95 6.15
N THR A 168 -4.96 -10.62 5.50
CA THR A 168 -4.74 -11.86 4.74
C THR A 168 -4.16 -11.59 3.34
N LEU A 169 -4.20 -10.34 2.87
CA LEU A 169 -3.84 -10.01 1.50
C LEU A 169 -2.33 -10.17 1.25
N ASP A 170 -2.02 -10.65 0.05
CA ASP A 170 -0.67 -10.92 -0.41
C ASP A 170 -0.36 -10.03 -1.63
N PRO A 171 0.68 -9.18 -1.58
CA PRO A 171 1.05 -8.32 -2.71
C PRO A 171 1.43 -9.10 -3.99
N THR A 172 1.74 -10.39 -3.88
CA THR A 172 2.03 -11.23 -5.06
C THR A 172 0.77 -11.67 -5.80
N LYS A 173 -0.40 -11.66 -5.14
CA LYS A 173 -1.70 -12.02 -5.72
C LYS A 173 -2.37 -10.80 -6.36
N ARG A 174 -1.67 -10.16 -7.31
CA ARG A 174 -2.08 -8.89 -7.94
C ARG A 174 -3.51 -8.95 -8.49
N ARG A 175 -3.85 -10.02 -9.21
CA ARG A 175 -5.17 -10.24 -9.81
C ARG A 175 -6.27 -10.18 -8.74
N ASP A 176 -6.15 -11.06 -7.74
CA ASP A 176 -7.12 -11.17 -6.65
C ASP A 176 -7.28 -9.83 -5.91
N ASN A 177 -6.18 -9.11 -5.68
CA ASN A 177 -6.21 -7.80 -5.03
C ASN A 177 -7.00 -6.77 -5.86
N PHE A 178 -6.74 -6.68 -7.17
CA PHE A 178 -7.47 -5.75 -8.04
C PHE A 178 -8.95 -6.10 -8.14
N GLU A 179 -9.27 -7.37 -8.39
CA GLU A 179 -10.65 -7.85 -8.50
C GLU A 179 -11.43 -7.60 -7.21
N LEU A 180 -10.83 -7.92 -6.05
CA LEU A 180 -11.43 -7.67 -4.74
C LEU A 180 -11.71 -6.19 -4.51
N ALA A 181 -10.73 -5.33 -4.78
CA ALA A 181 -10.86 -3.90 -4.56
C ALA A 181 -11.95 -3.28 -5.44
N PHE A 182 -11.93 -3.57 -6.74
CA PHE A 182 -12.86 -2.99 -7.70
C PHE A 182 -14.29 -3.51 -7.53
N THR A 183 -14.46 -4.83 -7.33
CA THR A 183 -15.78 -5.42 -7.05
C THR A 183 -16.38 -4.86 -5.76
N THR A 184 -15.56 -4.69 -4.72
CA THR A 184 -16.03 -4.10 -3.46
C THR A 184 -16.38 -2.62 -3.62
N ALA A 185 -15.55 -1.85 -4.33
CA ALA A 185 -15.80 -0.44 -4.59
C ALA A 185 -17.10 -0.23 -5.39
N GLU A 186 -17.34 -1.05 -6.41
CA GLU A 186 -18.58 -1.01 -7.18
C GLU A 186 -19.78 -1.36 -6.30
N LYS A 187 -19.73 -2.49 -5.58
CA LYS A 187 -20.85 -2.95 -4.74
C LYS A 187 -21.19 -2.00 -3.60
N MET A 188 -20.18 -1.46 -2.91
CA MET A 188 -20.38 -0.68 -1.69
C MET A 188 -20.49 0.83 -1.97
N ALA A 189 -19.67 1.34 -2.88
CA ALA A 189 -19.59 2.76 -3.21
C ALA A 189 -20.29 3.13 -4.53
N GLY A 190 -20.69 2.17 -5.37
CA GLY A 190 -21.25 2.46 -6.69
C GLY A 190 -20.22 3.05 -7.66
N CYS A 191 -18.93 2.79 -7.42
CA CYS A 191 -17.86 3.29 -8.28
C CYS A 191 -17.78 2.44 -9.55
N PRO A 192 -17.87 3.04 -10.75
CA PRO A 192 -17.80 2.29 -11.99
C PRO A 192 -16.39 1.70 -12.21
N PRO A 193 -16.29 0.51 -12.85
CA PRO A 193 -15.01 -0.14 -13.14
C PRO A 193 -14.31 0.54 -14.33
N LEU A 194 -13.61 1.65 -14.08
CA LEU A 194 -12.88 2.39 -15.11
C LEU A 194 -11.51 1.78 -15.47
N LEU A 195 -11.07 0.77 -14.72
CA LEU A 195 -9.79 0.08 -14.92
C LEU A 195 -10.06 -1.39 -15.18
N ASP A 196 -9.46 -1.92 -16.25
CA ASP A 196 -9.47 -3.36 -16.52
C ASP A 196 -8.34 -4.04 -15.74
N VAL A 197 -8.67 -5.13 -15.04
CA VAL A 197 -7.71 -5.90 -14.27
C VAL A 197 -6.65 -6.52 -15.19
N GLU A 198 -7.03 -7.01 -16.37
CA GLU A 198 -6.09 -7.60 -17.31
C GLU A 198 -5.04 -6.59 -17.75
N ASP A 199 -5.45 -5.37 -18.08
CA ASP A 199 -4.54 -4.31 -18.50
C ASP A 199 -3.54 -3.94 -17.39
N LEU A 200 -4.00 -3.87 -16.14
CA LEU A 200 -3.14 -3.61 -14.98
C LEU A 200 -2.13 -4.73 -14.73
N LEU A 201 -2.47 -5.98 -15.07
CA LEU A 201 -1.59 -7.13 -14.90
C LEU A 201 -0.50 -7.21 -15.98
N HIS A 202 -0.83 -6.83 -17.23
CA HIS A 202 0.12 -6.83 -18.34
C HIS A 202 1.21 -5.75 -18.20
N MET A 203 0.96 -4.72 -17.38
CA MET A 203 1.90 -3.65 -17.11
C MET A 203 2.64 -3.85 -15.78
N ALA A 204 3.94 -3.52 -15.77
CA ALA A 204 4.72 -3.45 -14.54
C ALA A 204 4.26 -2.31 -13.63
N GLU A 205 3.87 -1.17 -14.22
CA GLU A 205 3.29 -0.03 -13.52
C GLU A 205 2.09 0.51 -14.31
N PRO A 206 0.97 0.83 -13.65
CA PRO A 206 -0.20 1.36 -14.34
C PRO A 206 -0.02 2.83 -14.78
N ASP A 207 -0.72 3.24 -15.85
CA ASP A 207 -0.74 4.65 -16.27
C ASP A 207 -1.31 5.53 -15.15
N TRP A 208 -0.54 6.55 -14.77
CA TRP A 208 -0.89 7.38 -13.63
C TRP A 208 -2.17 8.19 -13.82
N LYS A 209 -2.55 8.51 -15.07
CA LYS A 209 -3.80 9.21 -15.36
C LYS A 209 -4.99 8.26 -15.17
N CYS A 210 -4.88 7.01 -15.60
CA CYS A 210 -5.94 6.02 -15.40
C CYS A 210 -6.20 5.80 -13.92
N VAL A 211 -5.15 5.57 -13.12
CA VAL A 211 -5.27 5.42 -11.66
C VAL A 211 -5.80 6.70 -11.02
N TYR A 212 -5.28 7.87 -11.39
CA TYR A 212 -5.76 9.16 -10.86
C TYR A 212 -7.25 9.36 -11.14
N THR A 213 -7.71 9.10 -12.36
CA THR A 213 -9.12 9.20 -12.76
C THR A 213 -9.99 8.25 -11.95
N TYR A 214 -9.56 6.99 -11.79
CA TYR A 214 -10.31 6.03 -10.98
C TYR A 214 -10.41 6.47 -9.51
N ILE A 215 -9.32 6.92 -8.89
CA ILE A 215 -9.33 7.37 -7.50
C ILE A 215 -10.16 8.66 -7.33
N GLN A 216 -10.13 9.56 -8.30
CA GLN A 216 -10.98 10.74 -8.31
C GLN A 216 -12.47 10.36 -8.35
N GLU A 217 -12.81 9.37 -9.19
CA GLU A 217 -14.18 8.87 -9.29
C GLU A 217 -14.63 8.16 -8.00
N PHE A 218 -13.78 7.30 -7.44
CA PHE A 218 -14.05 6.66 -6.16
C PHE A 218 -14.28 7.69 -5.04
N TYR A 219 -13.45 8.75 -4.99
CA TYR A 219 -13.65 9.87 -4.06
C TYR A 219 -15.00 10.56 -4.26
N ARG A 220 -15.41 10.82 -5.53
CA ARG A 220 -16.72 11.41 -5.86
C ARG A 220 -17.86 10.52 -5.35
N CYS A 221 -17.81 9.22 -5.61
CA CYS A 221 -18.82 8.26 -5.13
C CYS A 221 -18.94 8.24 -3.60
N LEU A 222 -17.81 8.30 -2.88
CA LEU A 222 -17.80 8.38 -1.41
C LEU A 222 -18.41 9.69 -0.89
N VAL A 223 -18.14 10.82 -1.56
CA VAL A 223 -18.72 12.12 -1.22
C VAL A 223 -20.24 12.09 -1.41
N GLU A 224 -20.74 11.53 -2.52
CA GLU A 224 -22.17 11.43 -2.81
C GLU A 224 -22.91 10.56 -1.78
N LYS A 225 -22.25 9.50 -1.29
CA LYS A 225 -22.76 8.67 -0.19
C LYS A 225 -22.59 9.30 1.20
N GLY A 226 -22.00 10.49 1.30
CA GLY A 226 -21.76 11.17 2.58
C GLY A 226 -20.65 10.55 3.44
N LEU A 227 -19.86 9.63 2.89
CA LEU A 227 -18.74 8.95 3.57
C LEU A 227 -17.49 9.83 3.64
N VAL A 228 -17.41 10.87 2.81
CA VAL A 228 -16.36 11.89 2.85
C VAL A 228 -17.00 13.27 2.99
N LYS A 229 -16.67 13.96 4.09
CA LYS A 229 -17.14 15.31 4.35
C LYS A 229 -16.26 16.33 3.61
N ILE A 230 -16.83 16.98 2.61
CA ILE A 230 -16.26 18.19 2.02
C ILE A 230 -16.70 19.39 2.86
N LYS A 231 -15.73 20.16 3.38
CA LYS A 231 -16.00 21.39 4.10
C LYS A 231 -16.59 22.39 3.11
N LYS A 232 -17.91 22.64 3.18
CA LYS A 232 -18.53 23.73 2.41
C LYS A 232 -17.84 25.02 2.84
N ARG A 233 -17.20 25.70 1.89
CA ARG A 233 -16.69 27.04 2.15
C ARG A 233 -17.94 27.94 2.28
N PRO A 234 -18.08 28.70 3.38
CA PRO A 234 -19.22 29.59 3.58
C PRO A 234 -19.29 30.66 2.49
#